data_AF-A0A9W9T495-F1
#
_entry.id   AF-A0A9W9T495-F1
#
_cell.length_a   1.000
_cell.length_b   1.000
_cell.length_c   1.000
_cell.angle_alpha   90.00
_cell.angle_beta   90.00
_cell.angle_gamma   90.00
#
_symmetry.space_group_name_H-M   'P 1'
#
loop_
_entity.id
_entity.type
_entity.pdbx_description
1 polymer ?
#
loop_
_entity_poly.entity_id
_entity_poly.type
_entity_poly.pdbx_seq_one_letter_code
_entity_poly.pdbx_strand_id
1 'polypeptide(L)'
;MAETRSSPEVITSSLPALEVQCEKKFKSYDVSNFTHIVVQQVPFQMILSDMAIRNLKNIMNSNADPSYEFDNEDYLDIIGKMLSVTFFGNENQLEWLDTERVGRRRFVAFTNIEKKEKRAQSQSPSHGKLQVVEVMFMRTSPRDTQKIFWRPARATVLQRVQIRACDLVEMVRVRVMRTRSNVVPRRKGSASA
;
A
#
# COMPACT_ATOMS: atom_id res chain seq x y z
N MET A 1 -0.42 -34.14 -40.77
CA MET A 1 -1.15 -33.99 -39.49
C MET A 1 -0.63 -32.71 -38.87
N ALA A 2 -1.48 -31.69 -38.71
CA ALA A 2 -1.06 -30.39 -38.19
C ALA A 2 -1.13 -30.43 -36.65
N GLU A 3 0.00 -30.19 -36.02
CA GLU A 3 0.14 -30.07 -34.57
C GLU A 3 -0.70 -28.90 -34.07
N THR A 4 -1.69 -29.21 -33.25
CA THR A 4 -2.51 -28.23 -32.53
C THR A 4 -1.60 -27.51 -31.52
N ARG A 5 -1.09 -26.33 -31.90
CA ARG A 5 -0.40 -25.43 -30.98
C ARG A 5 -1.38 -25.03 -29.88
N SER A 6 -1.19 -25.56 -28.67
CA SER A 6 -1.92 -25.09 -27.50
C SER A 6 -1.65 -23.60 -27.33
N SER A 7 -2.70 -22.80 -27.36
CA SER A 7 -2.65 -21.39 -27.01
C SER A 7 -1.95 -21.20 -25.65
N PRO A 8 -1.14 -20.15 -25.47
CA PRO A 8 -0.53 -19.87 -24.18
C PRO A 8 -1.68 -19.64 -23.21
N GLU A 9 -1.79 -20.53 -22.22
CA GLU A 9 -2.69 -20.37 -21.10
C GLU A 9 -2.37 -19.00 -20.51
N VAL A 10 -3.29 -18.04 -20.66
CA VAL A 10 -3.15 -16.72 -20.06
C VAL A 10 -3.28 -16.96 -18.56
N ILE A 11 -2.14 -17.18 -17.90
CA ILE A 11 -2.06 -17.27 -16.46
C ILE A 11 -2.35 -15.85 -15.94
N THR A 12 -3.64 -15.55 -15.80
CA THR A 12 -4.15 -14.51 -14.91
C THR A 12 -3.87 -14.97 -13.49
N SER A 13 -2.58 -15.00 -13.13
CA SER A 13 -2.18 -15.41 -11.80
C SER A 13 -2.72 -14.36 -10.83
N SER A 14 -3.69 -14.78 -10.03
CA SER A 14 -4.24 -13.97 -8.96
C SER A 14 -3.18 -13.80 -7.88
N LEU A 15 -3.09 -12.60 -7.32
CA LEU A 15 -2.26 -12.36 -6.14
C LEU A 15 -2.62 -13.38 -5.04
N PRO A 16 -1.64 -13.89 -4.29
CA PRO A 16 -1.90 -14.90 -3.29
C PRO A 16 -2.86 -14.36 -2.23
N ALA A 17 -3.98 -15.07 -2.04
CA ALA A 17 -4.99 -14.71 -1.06
C ALA A 17 -4.41 -14.74 0.37
N LEU A 18 -4.68 -13.70 1.15
CA LEU A 18 -4.27 -13.59 2.54
C LEU A 18 -5.45 -13.91 3.46
N GLU A 19 -5.24 -14.84 4.40
CA GLU A 19 -6.20 -15.05 5.48
C GLU A 19 -5.99 -14.02 6.58
N VAL A 20 -7.03 -13.22 6.87
CA VAL A 20 -6.95 -12.09 7.78
C VAL A 20 -7.39 -12.47 9.19
N GLN A 21 -6.54 -12.19 10.17
CA GLN A 21 -6.81 -12.35 11.60
C GLN A 21 -6.67 -11.02 12.35
N CYS A 22 -7.41 -10.87 13.44
CA CYS A 22 -7.31 -9.74 14.37
C CYS A 22 -7.72 -10.17 15.78
N GLU A 23 -7.42 -9.33 16.77
CA GLU A 23 -7.90 -9.58 18.13
C GLU A 23 -9.43 -9.58 18.17
N LYS A 24 -10.02 -10.48 18.97
CA LYS A 24 -11.49 -10.65 19.06
C LYS A 24 -12.23 -9.32 19.29
N LYS A 25 -11.66 -8.42 20.09
CA LYS A 25 -12.24 -7.10 20.41
C LYS A 25 -12.31 -6.13 19.21
N PHE A 26 -11.62 -6.44 18.12
CA PHE A 26 -11.59 -5.63 16.90
C PHE A 26 -12.29 -6.31 15.71
N LYS A 27 -12.95 -7.46 15.91
CA LYS A 27 -13.66 -8.16 14.82
C LYS A 27 -14.80 -7.35 14.20
N SER A 28 -15.46 -6.48 14.99
CA SER A 28 -16.54 -5.61 14.51
C SER A 28 -16.04 -4.30 13.90
N TYR A 29 -14.72 -4.14 13.78
CA TYR A 29 -14.15 -2.91 13.26
C TYR A 29 -14.25 -2.88 11.74
N ASP A 30 -14.77 -1.79 11.21
CA ASP A 30 -14.94 -1.63 9.77
C ASP A 30 -13.59 -1.27 9.11
N VAL A 31 -13.05 -2.23 8.36
CA VAL A 31 -11.77 -2.13 7.64
C VAL A 31 -11.79 -1.04 6.55
N SER A 32 -12.98 -0.66 6.05
CA SER A 32 -13.11 0.41 5.06
C SER A 32 -12.70 1.78 5.61
N ASN A 33 -12.60 1.92 6.93
CA ASN A 33 -12.16 3.14 7.59
C ASN A 33 -10.64 3.23 7.74
N PHE A 34 -9.88 2.19 7.40
CA PHE A 34 -8.43 2.21 7.46
C PHE A 34 -7.88 3.26 6.49
N THR A 35 -7.13 4.20 7.06
CA THR A 35 -6.51 5.29 6.32
C THR A 35 -5.07 4.97 5.94
N HIS A 36 -4.36 4.25 6.82
CA HIS A 36 -2.98 3.85 6.61
C HIS A 36 -2.77 2.44 7.14
N ILE A 37 -1.96 1.68 6.43
CA ILE A 37 -1.56 0.32 6.79
C ILE A 37 -0.04 0.30 6.94
N VAL A 38 0.43 -0.21 8.07
CA VAL A 38 1.86 -0.27 8.38
C VAL A 38 2.27 -1.72 8.51
N VAL A 39 3.27 -2.12 7.75
CA VAL A 39 3.85 -3.46 7.80
C VAL A 39 5.20 -3.39 8.47
N GLN A 40 5.47 -4.28 9.42
CA GLN A 40 6.84 -4.44 9.91
C GLN A 40 7.68 -5.10 8.81
N GLN A 41 8.75 -4.45 8.37
CA GLN A 41 9.68 -5.01 7.39
C GLN A 41 10.41 -6.21 8.02
N VAL A 42 10.23 -7.38 7.43
CA VAL A 42 10.89 -8.65 7.77
C VAL A 42 11.49 -9.20 6.45
N PRO A 43 12.57 -9.99 6.45
CA PRO A 43 13.14 -10.50 5.20
C PRO A 43 12.10 -11.26 4.36
N PHE A 44 12.11 -11.08 3.03
CA PHE A 44 11.13 -11.66 2.09
C PHE A 44 10.89 -13.16 2.30
N GLN A 45 11.99 -13.91 2.45
CA GLN A 45 11.96 -15.36 2.65
C GLN A 45 11.30 -15.79 3.97
N MET A 46 11.21 -14.88 4.95
CA MET A 46 10.49 -15.13 6.21
C MET A 46 9.00 -14.78 6.13
N ILE A 47 8.60 -13.96 5.17
CA ILE A 47 7.24 -13.40 5.10
C ILE A 47 6.30 -14.28 4.28
N LEU A 48 6.79 -14.88 3.20
CA LEU A 48 5.97 -15.62 2.25
C LEU A 48 6.29 -17.11 2.27
N SER A 49 5.25 -17.93 2.18
CA SER A 49 5.39 -19.35 1.90
C SER A 49 6.08 -19.59 0.55
N ASP A 50 6.81 -20.70 0.41
CA ASP A 50 7.44 -21.08 -0.87
C ASP A 50 6.43 -21.13 -2.03
N MET A 51 5.17 -21.45 -1.71
CA MET A 51 4.07 -21.44 -2.67
C MET A 51 3.70 -20.01 -3.11
N ALA A 52 3.57 -19.08 -2.16
CA ALA A 52 3.35 -17.66 -2.49
C ALA A 52 4.52 -17.08 -3.29
N ILE A 53 5.76 -17.45 -2.94
CA ILE A 53 6.96 -17.05 -3.69
C ILE A 53 6.92 -17.61 -5.12
N ARG A 54 6.60 -18.89 -5.31
CA ARG A 54 6.47 -19.49 -6.65
C ARG A 54 5.36 -18.83 -7.47
N ASN A 55 4.21 -18.59 -6.86
CA ASN A 55 3.10 -17.92 -7.54
C ASN A 55 3.53 -16.53 -7.99
N LEU A 56 4.15 -15.73 -7.11
CA LEU A 56 4.71 -14.41 -7.44
C LEU A 56 5.72 -14.45 -8.59
N LYS A 57 6.64 -15.43 -8.58
CA LYS A 57 7.60 -15.63 -9.68
C LYS A 57 6.90 -15.89 -11.02
N ASN A 58 5.85 -16.70 -11.00
CA ASN A 58 5.05 -16.99 -12.20
C ASN A 58 4.28 -15.74 -12.68
N ILE A 59 3.78 -14.89 -11.77
CA ILE A 59 3.13 -13.61 -12.15
C ILE A 59 4.10 -12.68 -12.87
N MET A 60 5.34 -12.63 -12.38
CA MET A 60 6.34 -11.69 -12.87
C MET A 60 7.09 -12.17 -14.12
N ASN A 61 6.73 -13.34 -14.70
CA ASN A 61 7.42 -13.96 -15.83
C ASN A 61 8.95 -14.02 -15.64
N SER A 62 9.44 -14.10 -14.40
CA SER A 62 10.87 -14.13 -14.13
C SER A 62 11.33 -15.58 -14.14
N ASN A 63 11.97 -16.00 -15.24
CA ASN A 63 12.86 -17.17 -15.29
C ASN A 63 14.13 -16.95 -14.45
N ALA A 64 14.10 -16.02 -13.50
CA ALA A 64 15.25 -15.61 -12.74
C ALA A 64 15.56 -16.66 -11.66
N ASP A 65 16.85 -17.02 -11.65
CA ASP A 65 17.52 -17.87 -10.68
C ASP A 65 16.96 -17.66 -9.26
N PRO A 66 16.71 -18.70 -8.45
CA PRO A 66 16.32 -18.55 -7.04
C PRO A 66 17.24 -17.66 -6.18
N SER A 67 18.40 -17.29 -6.69
CA SER A 67 19.33 -16.29 -6.13
C SER A 67 18.94 -14.83 -6.38
N TYR A 68 17.91 -14.55 -7.20
CA TYR A 68 17.49 -13.19 -7.56
C TYR A 68 17.03 -12.43 -6.32
N GLU A 69 17.86 -11.51 -5.85
CA GLU A 69 17.51 -10.50 -4.87
C GLU A 69 16.42 -9.63 -5.50
N PHE A 70 15.19 -9.75 -5.02
CA PHE A 70 14.14 -8.78 -5.33
C PHE A 70 14.65 -7.38 -4.98
N ASP A 71 14.60 -6.46 -5.94
CA ASP A 71 14.78 -5.05 -5.61
C ASP A 71 13.73 -4.67 -4.55
N ASN A 72 14.17 -3.93 -3.53
CA ASN A 72 13.31 -3.62 -2.39
C ASN A 72 12.00 -2.95 -2.83
N GLU A 73 11.98 -2.18 -3.91
CA GLU A 73 10.79 -1.46 -4.40
C GLU A 73 9.72 -2.39 -4.99
N ASP A 74 10.12 -3.32 -5.88
CA ASP A 74 9.19 -4.33 -6.45
C ASP A 74 8.56 -5.19 -5.36
N TYR A 75 9.35 -5.51 -4.33
CA TYR A 75 8.86 -6.21 -3.17
C TYR A 75 7.79 -5.41 -2.40
N LEU A 76 8.00 -4.11 -2.19
CA LEU A 76 7.02 -3.26 -1.50
C LEU A 76 5.74 -3.08 -2.33
N ASP A 77 5.85 -3.01 -3.65
CA ASP A 77 4.71 -2.93 -4.57
C ASP A 77 3.82 -4.18 -4.46
N ILE A 78 4.42 -5.38 -4.48
CA ILE A 78 3.68 -6.63 -4.32
C ILE A 78 2.95 -6.68 -2.97
N ILE A 79 3.64 -6.33 -1.88
CA ILE A 79 3.03 -6.30 -0.54
C ILE A 79 1.89 -5.29 -0.49
N GLY A 80 2.08 -4.11 -1.08
CA GLY A 80 1.05 -3.08 -1.21
C GLY A 80 -0.19 -3.63 -1.90
N LYS A 81 -0.03 -4.23 -3.08
CA LYS A 81 -1.13 -4.83 -3.87
C LYS A 81 -1.83 -5.96 -3.13
N MET A 82 -1.09 -6.88 -2.52
CA MET A 82 -1.67 -7.98 -1.75
C MET A 82 -2.53 -7.45 -0.60
N LEU A 83 -2.05 -6.47 0.16
CA LEU A 83 -2.81 -5.85 1.25
C LEU A 83 -4.00 -5.05 0.71
N SER A 84 -3.84 -4.41 -0.43
CA SER A 84 -4.87 -3.61 -1.08
C SER A 84 -6.07 -4.49 -1.48
N VAL A 85 -5.81 -5.62 -2.13
CA VAL A 85 -6.84 -6.63 -2.44
C VAL A 85 -7.46 -7.19 -1.17
N THR A 86 -6.62 -7.52 -0.20
CA THR A 86 -7.07 -8.19 1.04
C THR A 86 -8.02 -7.33 1.87
N PHE A 87 -7.71 -6.03 2.03
CA PHE A 87 -8.52 -5.14 2.86
C PHE A 87 -9.62 -4.40 2.09
N PHE A 88 -9.45 -4.20 0.78
CA PHE A 88 -10.35 -3.33 0.00
C PHE A 88 -10.88 -3.96 -1.29
N GLY A 89 -10.45 -5.17 -1.66
CA GLY A 89 -10.87 -5.84 -2.89
C GLY A 89 -10.35 -5.18 -4.18
N ASN A 90 -9.42 -4.24 -4.08
CA ASN A 90 -8.85 -3.51 -5.22
C ASN A 90 -7.33 -3.43 -5.07
N GLU A 91 -6.57 -3.80 -6.09
CA GLU A 91 -5.10 -3.81 -6.10
C GLU A 91 -4.47 -2.42 -5.95
N ASN A 92 -5.15 -1.37 -6.42
CA ASN A 92 -4.61 -0.02 -6.53
C ASN A 92 -5.14 0.94 -5.46
N GLN A 93 -5.72 0.42 -4.37
CA GLN A 93 -6.28 1.25 -3.29
C GLN A 93 -5.19 1.80 -2.34
N LEU A 94 -4.05 1.11 -2.25
CA LEU A 94 -2.94 1.48 -1.38
C LEU A 94 -1.78 2.03 -2.20
N GLU A 95 -1.26 3.17 -1.76
CA GLU A 95 -0.05 3.80 -2.27
C GLU A 95 1.06 3.72 -1.22
N TRP A 96 2.27 3.37 -1.62
CA TRP A 96 3.42 3.44 -0.72
C TRP A 96 3.66 4.88 -0.25
N LEU A 97 3.78 5.07 1.07
CA LEU A 97 4.00 6.38 1.68
C LEU A 97 5.48 6.61 1.96
N ASP A 98 6.06 5.78 2.83
CA ASP A 98 7.46 5.88 3.25
C ASP A 98 7.89 4.60 4.00
N THR A 99 9.18 4.44 4.20
CA THR A 99 9.78 3.45 5.10
C THR A 99 10.38 4.15 6.33
N GLU A 100 9.83 3.84 7.51
CA GLU A 100 10.18 4.46 8.79
C GLU A 100 10.89 3.46 9.72
N ARG A 101 11.89 3.92 10.46
CA ARG A 101 12.55 3.12 11.50
C ARG A 101 12.02 3.50 12.88
N VAL A 102 11.39 2.56 13.56
CA VAL A 102 10.96 2.72 14.96
C VAL A 102 11.81 1.80 15.84
N GLY A 103 12.79 2.42 16.51
CA GLY A 103 13.80 1.70 17.30
C GLY A 103 14.68 0.80 16.43
N ARG A 104 14.65 -0.51 16.68
CA ARG A 104 15.43 -1.51 15.90
C ARG A 104 14.68 -2.07 14.69
N ARG A 105 13.38 -1.76 14.54
CA ARG A 105 12.52 -2.33 13.50
C ARG A 105 12.27 -1.29 12.41
N ARG A 106 12.26 -1.73 11.15
CA ARG A 106 11.81 -0.94 10.01
C ARG A 106 10.35 -1.27 9.73
N PHE A 107 9.62 -0.26 9.29
CA PHE A 107 8.21 -0.32 8.98
C PHE A 107 7.98 0.33 7.64
N VAL A 108 7.09 -0.25 6.85
CA VAL A 108 6.65 0.31 5.58
C VAL A 108 5.23 0.79 5.78
N ALA A 109 4.96 2.04 5.44
CA ALA A 109 3.64 2.63 5.52
C ALA A 109 3.01 2.71 4.13
N PHE A 110 1.74 2.37 4.05
CA PHE A 110 0.88 2.52 2.88
C PHE A 110 -0.28 3.45 3.23
N THR A 111 -0.69 4.28 2.28
CA THR A 111 -1.81 5.21 2.41
C THR A 111 -2.97 4.75 1.54
N ASN A 112 -4.19 4.77 2.08
CA ASN A 112 -5.41 4.54 1.31
C ASN A 112 -5.73 5.77 0.45
N ILE A 113 -5.70 5.62 -0.87
CA ILE A 113 -5.83 6.69 -1.85
C ILE A 113 -7.20 7.39 -1.73
N GLU A 114 -8.29 6.63 -1.64
CA GLU A 114 -9.64 7.19 -1.55
C GLU A 114 -9.82 8.06 -0.29
N LYS A 115 -9.19 7.67 0.82
CA LYS A 115 -9.21 8.46 2.06
C LYS A 115 -8.30 9.69 1.98
N LYS A 116 -7.18 9.59 1.25
CA LYS A 116 -6.27 10.71 0.96
C LYS A 116 -6.97 11.79 0.14
N GLU A 117 -7.71 11.42 -0.91
CA GLU A 117 -8.45 12.35 -1.76
C GLU A 117 -9.56 13.09 -1.01
N LYS A 118 -10.36 12.37 -0.21
CA LYS A 118 -11.41 12.97 0.64
C LYS A 118 -10.85 14.01 1.63
N ARG A 119 -9.63 13.80 2.12
CA ARG A 119 -8.92 14.77 2.99
C ARG A 119 -8.35 15.96 2.24
N ALA A 120 -7.89 15.78 1.00
CA ALA A 120 -7.41 16.88 0.19
C ALA A 120 -8.54 17.84 -0.25
N GLN A 121 -9.74 17.31 -0.47
CA GLN A 121 -10.93 18.08 -0.88
C GLN A 121 -11.60 18.81 0.30
N SER A 122 -11.52 18.28 1.52
CA SER A 122 -11.94 19.01 2.72
C SER A 122 -10.88 20.06 3.09
N GLN A 123 -11.18 21.34 2.82
CA GLN A 123 -10.26 22.45 3.13
C GLN A 123 -10.04 22.68 4.63
N SER A 124 -10.81 22.03 5.50
CA SER A 124 -10.51 21.96 6.92
C SER A 124 -9.47 20.86 7.16
N PRO A 125 -8.48 21.06 8.04
CA PRO A 125 -7.78 19.94 8.65
C PRO A 125 -8.82 19.24 9.53
N SER A 126 -9.74 18.49 8.91
CA SER A 126 -10.62 17.66 9.70
C SER A 126 -9.68 16.75 10.46
N HIS A 127 -9.74 16.84 11.79
CA HIS A 127 -9.16 15.88 12.71
C HIS A 127 -9.85 14.51 12.53
N GLY A 128 -10.12 14.09 11.29
CA GLY A 128 -10.57 12.77 10.91
C GLY A 128 -9.53 11.81 11.44
N LYS A 129 -9.88 11.18 12.56
CA LYS A 129 -9.02 10.30 13.35
C LYS A 129 -8.28 9.37 12.40
N LEU A 130 -6.97 9.56 12.28
CA LEU A 130 -6.10 8.67 11.52
C LEU A 130 -6.30 7.26 12.07
N GLN A 131 -6.90 6.40 11.25
CA GLN A 131 -7.00 4.97 11.55
C GLN A 131 -5.81 4.31 10.89
N VAL A 132 -4.76 4.16 11.67
CA VAL A 132 -3.52 3.49 11.29
C VAL A 132 -3.54 2.10 11.92
N VAL A 133 -3.34 1.08 11.10
CA VAL A 133 -3.24 -0.31 11.56
C VAL A 133 -1.84 -0.86 11.31
N GLU A 134 -1.34 -1.63 12.26
CA GLU A 134 -0.16 -2.46 12.10
C GLU A 134 -0.58 -3.83 11.59
N VAL A 135 0.00 -4.26 10.48
CA VAL A 135 -0.17 -5.59 9.89
C VAL A 135 1.13 -6.38 10.07
N MET A 136 0.97 -7.63 10.46
CA MET A 136 2.04 -8.59 10.67
C MET A 136 1.75 -9.82 9.82
N PHE A 137 2.73 -10.23 9.02
CA PHE A 137 2.68 -11.52 8.33
C PHE A 137 3.01 -12.62 9.34
N MET A 138 2.12 -13.61 9.44
CA MET A 138 2.36 -14.75 10.31
C MET A 138 3.17 -15.80 9.59
N ARG A 139 4.08 -16.45 10.31
CA ARG A 139 4.79 -17.60 9.78
C ARG A 139 3.78 -18.74 9.62
N THR A 140 3.55 -19.17 8.38
CA THR A 140 2.70 -20.32 8.04
C THR A 140 3.55 -21.41 7.40
N SER A 141 3.04 -22.64 7.37
CA SER A 141 3.72 -23.71 6.64
C SER A 141 3.74 -23.38 5.15
N PRO A 142 4.73 -23.86 4.37
CA PRO A 142 4.82 -23.57 2.95
C PRO A 142 3.59 -23.97 2.12
N ARG A 143 2.82 -24.93 2.63
CA ARG A 143 1.59 -25.47 2.03
C ARG A 143 0.31 -24.76 2.48
N ASP A 144 0.41 -23.93 3.51
CA ASP A 144 -0.73 -23.24 4.08
C ASP A 144 -0.91 -21.87 3.41
N THR A 145 -2.15 -21.40 3.35
CA THR A 145 -2.46 -20.03 2.95
C THR A 145 -1.73 -19.05 3.84
N GLN A 146 -1.13 -18.02 3.24
CA GLN A 146 -0.43 -16.97 3.96
C GLN A 146 -1.42 -16.24 4.87
N LYS A 147 -1.12 -16.18 6.17
CA LYS A 147 -1.96 -15.49 7.15
C LYS A 147 -1.36 -14.14 7.50
N ILE A 148 -2.23 -13.16 7.69
CA ILE A 148 -1.87 -11.86 8.27
C ILE A 148 -2.65 -11.62 9.56
N PHE A 149 -2.03 -10.89 10.47
CA PHE A 149 -2.65 -10.40 11.68
C PHE A 149 -2.61 -8.88 11.69
N TRP A 150 -3.73 -8.22 11.98
CA TRP A 150 -3.76 -6.77 12.13
C TRP A 150 -4.22 -6.33 13.52
N ARG A 151 -3.76 -5.15 13.92
CA ARG A 151 -4.19 -4.43 15.12
C ARG A 151 -4.09 -2.92 14.91
N PRO A 152 -4.77 -2.10 15.73
CA PRO A 152 -4.49 -0.66 15.78
C PRO A 152 -3.01 -0.40 16.03
N ALA A 153 -2.45 0.58 15.31
CA ALA A 153 -1.05 0.92 15.44
C ALA A 153 -0.71 1.41 16.85
N ARG A 154 0.48 1.05 17.33
CA ARG A 154 1.03 1.56 18.59
C ARG A 154 1.23 3.07 18.47
N ALA A 155 1.17 3.76 19.61
CA ALA A 155 1.28 5.22 19.66
C ALA A 155 2.53 5.75 18.92
N THR A 156 3.67 5.06 19.05
CA THR A 156 4.92 5.44 18.37
C THR A 156 4.83 5.31 16.86
N VAL A 157 4.23 4.24 16.34
CA VAL A 157 4.03 4.03 14.90
C VAL A 157 3.01 5.03 14.36
N LEU A 158 1.91 5.23 15.08
CA LEU A 158 0.89 6.22 14.74
C LEU A 158 1.47 7.63 14.60
N GLN A 159 2.29 8.06 15.57
CA GLN A 159 2.95 9.38 15.54
C GLN A 159 3.88 9.54 14.33
N ARG A 160 4.64 8.50 13.97
CA ARG A 160 5.52 8.56 12.79
C ARG A 160 4.74 8.70 11.50
N VAL A 161 3.69 7.89 11.32
CA VAL A 161 2.81 7.99 10.14
C VAL A 161 2.11 9.35 10.10
N GLN A 162 1.71 9.90 11.25
CA GLN A 162 1.13 11.23 11.35
C GLN A 162 2.06 12.31 10.84
N ILE A 163 3.31 12.34 11.31
CA ILE A 163 4.32 13.32 10.88
C ILE A 163 4.47 13.26 9.36
N ARG A 164 4.67 12.06 8.80
CA ARG A 164 4.85 11.90 7.35
C ARG A 164 3.63 12.27 6.52
N ALA A 165 2.44 11.89 6.97
CA ALA A 165 1.21 12.26 6.30
C ALA A 165 1.00 13.79 6.33
N CYS A 166 1.34 14.47 7.44
CA CYS A 166 1.26 15.92 7.56
C CYS A 166 2.30 16.64 6.68
N ASP A 167 3.56 16.23 6.71
CA ASP A 167 4.64 16.80 5.88
C ASP A 167 4.26 16.77 4.40
N LEU A 168 3.68 15.64 3.94
CA LEU A 168 3.26 15.48 2.56
C LEU A 168 2.09 16.41 2.17
N VAL A 169 1.12 16.58 3.08
CA VAL A 169 0.00 17.52 2.88
C VAL A 169 0.49 18.96 2.83
N GLU A 170 1.41 19.36 3.71
CA GLU A 170 1.98 20.71 3.71
C GLU A 170 2.79 20.97 2.43
N MET A 171 3.62 20.03 2.00
CA MET A 171 4.34 20.16 0.72
C MET A 171 3.40 20.32 -0.48
N VAL A 172 2.32 19.53 -0.52
CA VAL A 172 1.31 19.65 -1.59
C VAL A 172 0.62 21.01 -1.53
N ARG A 173 0.24 21.50 -0.34
CA ARG A 173 -0.35 22.84 -0.17
C ARG A 173 0.58 23.94 -0.66
N VAL A 174 1.86 23.91 -0.28
CA VAL A 174 2.86 24.90 -0.71
C VAL A 174 3.01 24.88 -2.23
N ARG A 175 3.07 23.69 -2.86
CA ARG A 175 3.11 23.58 -4.33
C ARG A 175 1.87 24.17 -4.98
N VAL A 176 0.67 23.83 -4.51
CA VAL A 176 -0.59 24.35 -5.06
C VAL A 176 -0.69 25.87 -4.90
N MET A 177 -0.27 26.42 -3.76
CA MET A 177 -0.25 27.87 -3.53
C MET A 177 0.73 28.58 -4.49
N ARG A 178 1.93 28.04 -4.69
CA ARG A 178 2.88 28.57 -5.68
C ARG A 178 2.32 28.52 -7.11
N THR A 179 1.69 27.42 -7.49
CA THR A 179 1.07 27.30 -8.82
C THR A 179 -0.07 28.32 -9.00
N ARG A 180 -0.92 28.53 -7.99
CA ARG A 180 -2.00 29.54 -8.04
C ARG A 180 -1.46 30.97 -8.10
N SER A 181 -0.38 31.26 -7.40
CA SER A 181 0.29 32.57 -7.45
C SER A 181 0.92 32.85 -8.82
N ASN A 182 1.32 31.82 -9.57
CA ASN A 182 1.93 31.94 -10.89
C ASN A 182 0.91 32.02 -12.03
N VAL A 183 -0.39 31.82 -11.76
CA VAL A 183 -1.45 32.11 -12.73
C VAL A 183 -1.72 33.61 -12.71
N VAL A 184 -0.93 34.34 -13.49
CA VAL A 184 -1.17 35.76 -13.77
C VAL A 184 -2.57 35.90 -14.40
N PRO A 185 -3.47 36.75 -13.88
CA PRO A 185 -4.73 37.03 -14.54
C PRO A 185 -4.41 37.63 -15.90
N ARG A 186 -4.75 36.91 -16.98
CA ARG A 186 -4.67 37.44 -18.34
C ARG A 186 -5.65 38.61 -18.41
N ARG A 187 -5.17 39.84 -18.20
CA ARG A 187 -5.95 41.06 -18.40
C ARG A 187 -6.55 40.98 -19.80
N LYS A 188 -7.88 40.78 -19.88
CA LYS A 188 -8.63 41.05 -21.10
C LYS A 188 -8.42 42.54 -21.38
N GLY A 189 -7.61 42.83 -22.39
CA GLY A 189 -7.49 44.17 -22.93
C GLY A 189 -8.89 44.62 -23.33
N SER A 190 -9.35 45.68 -22.69
CA SER A 190 -10.48 46.46 -23.17
C SER A 190 -10.12 47.00 -24.54
N ALA A 191 -10.87 46.58 -25.56
CA ALA A 191 -10.93 47.29 -26.82
C ALA A 191 -11.49 48.69 -26.49
N SER A 192 -10.69 49.72 -26.75
CA SER A 192 -11.18 51.09 -26.84
C SER A 192 -11.06 51.55 -28.28
N ALA A 193 -12.16 52.22 -28.67
CA ALA A 193 -12.58 52.73 -29.96
C ALA A 193 -11.54 53.48 -30.79
#